data_AF-A0A7X5LNH2-F1
#
_entry.id   AF-A0A7X5LNH2-F1
#
_cell.length_a   1.000
_cell.length_b   1.000
_cell.length_c   1.000
_cell.angle_alpha   90.00
_cell.angle_beta   90.00
_cell.angle_gamma   90.00
#
_symmetry.space_group_name_H-M   'P 1'
#
loop_
_entity.id
_entity.type
_entity.pdbx_description
1 polymer ?
#
loop_
_entity_poly.entity_id
_entity_poly.type
_entity_poly.pdbx_seq_one_letter_code
_entity_poly.pdbx_strand_id
1 'polypeptide(L)'
;MQCGIKQATHILREFIVEEKVQAIQTRWRSFKYRKKNKKTTLQVNQASRRKMLDFVIDSEVSDIDEAIDILLSKKYYDTDLEQAKDMHGLRLYDEEETYLRNLLNSLTRRDRKRIEKEIRQAFLAGWSAAKRSRTKKAGANESAVESYFAKTIKEKY
;
A
#
# COMPACT_ATOMS: atom_id res chain seq x y z
N MET A 1 35.47 26.28 -26.20
CA MET A 1 36.10 25.14 -25.50
C MET A 1 35.04 24.41 -24.70
N GLN A 2 34.61 23.21 -25.12
CA GLN A 2 33.75 22.36 -24.28
C GLN A 2 34.63 21.71 -23.21
N CYS A 3 34.61 22.26 -22.00
CA CYS A 3 35.18 21.60 -20.83
C CYS A 3 34.41 20.28 -20.61
N GLY A 4 35.01 19.18 -21.05
CA GLY A 4 34.38 17.86 -20.98
C GLY A 4 34.40 17.34 -19.55
N ILE A 5 33.36 16.58 -19.15
CA ILE A 5 33.23 15.96 -17.82
C ILE A 5 34.51 15.26 -17.35
N LYS A 6 35.31 14.70 -18.27
CA LYS A 6 36.61 14.07 -17.97
C LYS A 6 37.59 15.03 -17.28
N GLN A 7 37.68 16.28 -17.74
CA GLN A 7 38.52 17.31 -17.14
C GLN A 7 37.97 17.74 -15.77
N ALA A 8 36.66 17.93 -15.65
CA ALA A 8 36.02 18.25 -14.37
C ALA A 8 36.21 17.15 -13.31
N THR A 9 36.10 15.87 -13.70
CA THR A 9 36.34 14.75 -12.79
C THR A 9 37.80 14.57 -12.43
N HIS A 10 38.72 14.94 -13.33
CA HIS A 10 40.15 14.88 -13.04
C HIS A 10 40.54 15.92 -11.98
N ILE A 11 40.04 17.15 -12.13
CA ILE A 11 40.24 18.23 -11.15
C ILE A 11 39.58 17.87 -9.81
N LEU A 12 38.35 17.35 -9.81
CA LEU A 12 37.66 16.98 -8.57
C LEU A 12 38.37 15.87 -7.77
N ARG A 13 39.11 14.98 -8.43
CA ARG A 13 39.91 13.95 -7.77
C ARG A 13 41.13 14.49 -7.02
N GLU A 14 41.59 15.68 -7.38
CA GLU A 14 42.70 16.34 -6.67
C GLU A 14 42.25 16.96 -5.35
N PHE A 15 40.95 17.29 -5.22
CA PHE A 15 40.41 18.00 -4.06
C PHE A 15 39.48 17.14 -3.18
N ILE A 16 39.03 15.99 -3.66
CA ILE A 16 37.98 15.20 -3.00
C ILE A 16 38.31 13.70 -3.06
N VAL A 17 38.03 12.99 -1.97
CA VAL A 17 38.13 11.52 -1.86
C VAL A 17 37.36 10.82 -2.99
N GLU A 18 37.99 9.81 -3.61
CA GLU A 18 37.47 9.10 -4.79
C GLU A 18 36.04 8.56 -4.60
N GLU A 19 35.68 8.11 -3.40
CA GLU A 19 34.31 7.67 -3.08
C GLU A 19 33.25 8.75 -3.35
N LYS A 20 33.53 10.00 -2.99
CA LYS A 20 32.61 11.12 -3.21
C LYS A 20 32.55 11.50 -4.69
N VAL A 21 33.68 11.43 -5.39
CA VAL A 21 33.74 11.62 -6.86
C VAL A 21 32.88 10.57 -7.56
N GLN A 22 32.98 9.30 -7.15
CA GLN A 22 32.15 8.21 -7.69
C GLN A 22 30.66 8.43 -7.39
N ALA A 23 30.30 8.86 -6.18
CA ALA A 23 28.91 9.18 -5.83
C ALA A 23 28.33 10.30 -6.73
N ILE A 24 29.12 11.34 -7.00
CA ILE A 24 28.73 12.44 -7.90
C ILE A 24 28.57 11.93 -9.35
N GLN A 25 29.50 11.11 -9.83
CA GLN A 25 29.41 10.54 -11.18
C GLN A 25 28.19 9.63 -11.34
N THR A 26 27.90 8.78 -10.36
CA THR A 26 26.72 7.90 -10.35
C THR A 26 25.43 8.74 -10.37
N ARG A 27 25.35 9.76 -9.49
CA ARG A 27 24.20 10.68 -9.46
C ARG A 27 24.00 11.41 -10.78
N TRP A 28 25.09 11.84 -11.43
CA TRP A 28 25.05 12.46 -12.75
C TRP A 28 24.60 11.50 -13.86
N ARG A 29 25.11 10.25 -13.87
CA ARG A 29 24.67 9.21 -14.82
C ARG A 29 23.18 8.92 -14.65
N SER A 30 22.69 8.77 -13.42
CA SER A 30 21.27 8.59 -13.12
C SER A 30 20.42 9.79 -13.55
N PHE A 31 20.90 11.03 -13.33
CA PHE A 31 20.24 12.24 -13.82
C PHE A 31 20.14 12.25 -15.35
N LYS A 32 21.24 11.96 -16.07
CA LYS A 32 21.26 11.91 -17.54
C LYS A 32 20.33 10.83 -18.08
N TYR A 33 20.30 9.66 -17.44
CA TYR A 33 19.37 8.57 -17.76
C TYR A 33 17.91 9.00 -17.56
N ARG A 34 17.58 9.64 -16.43
CA ARG A 34 16.23 10.19 -16.18
C ARG A 34 15.82 11.25 -17.20
N LYS A 35 16.73 12.18 -17.52
CA LYS A 35 16.52 13.25 -18.50
C LYS A 35 16.31 12.71 -19.92
N LYS A 36 17.10 11.70 -20.32
CA LYS A 36 16.97 11.04 -21.64
C LYS A 36 15.69 10.23 -21.76
N ASN A 37 15.29 9.54 -20.70
CA ASN A 37 14.20 8.57 -20.74
C ASN A 37 12.86 9.12 -20.21
N LYS A 38 12.72 10.45 -20.03
CA LYS A 38 11.53 11.11 -19.46
C LYS A 38 10.93 10.36 -18.27
N LYS A 39 11.76 9.83 -17.36
CA LYS A 39 11.26 9.30 -16.07
C LYS A 39 10.96 10.47 -15.12
N THR A 40 10.06 11.36 -15.54
CA THR A 40 9.39 12.34 -14.69
C THR A 40 8.21 11.71 -13.95
N THR A 41 7.72 10.57 -14.44
CA THR A 41 6.62 9.81 -13.86
C THR A 41 7.13 8.88 -12.77
N LEU A 42 6.64 9.09 -11.54
CA LEU A 42 6.71 8.09 -10.48
C LEU A 42 6.00 6.83 -10.98
N GLN A 43 6.73 5.70 -11.03
CA GLN A 43 6.10 4.42 -11.30
C GLN A 43 5.42 3.96 -10.02
N VAL A 44 4.12 4.21 -9.93
CA VAL A 44 3.29 3.77 -8.83
C VAL A 44 2.77 2.35 -9.12
N ASN A 45 2.62 1.52 -8.08
CA ASN A 45 1.94 0.23 -8.20
C ASN A 45 0.54 0.44 -8.80
N GLN A 46 0.07 -0.51 -9.62
CA GLN A 46 -1.24 -0.46 -10.26
C GLN A 46 -2.38 -0.32 -9.24
N ALA A 47 -2.24 -0.97 -8.08
CA ALA A 47 -3.14 -0.84 -6.95
C ALA A 47 -3.25 0.62 -6.48
N SER A 48 -2.11 1.25 -6.19
CA SER A 48 -2.03 2.65 -5.76
C SER A 48 -2.54 3.61 -6.83
N ARG A 49 -2.26 3.33 -8.12
CA ARG A 49 -2.78 4.13 -9.24
C ARG A 49 -4.31 4.06 -9.32
N ARG A 50 -4.90 2.90 -9.07
CA ARG A 50 -6.35 2.74 -9.05
C ARG A 50 -6.99 3.53 -7.91
N LYS A 51 -6.40 3.50 -6.70
CA LYS A 51 -6.85 4.35 -5.57
C LYS A 51 -6.80 5.83 -5.93
N MET A 52 -5.74 6.28 -6.59
CA MET A 52 -5.63 7.68 -7.02
C MET A 52 -6.70 8.05 -8.06
N LEU A 53 -6.98 7.18 -9.04
CA LEU A 53 -8.04 7.44 -10.03
C LEU A 53 -9.43 7.47 -9.40
N ASP A 54 -9.68 6.59 -8.44
CA ASP A 54 -10.91 6.59 -7.65
C ASP A 54 -11.11 7.94 -6.93
N PHE A 55 -10.05 8.49 -6.32
CA PHE A 55 -10.11 9.79 -5.64
C PHE A 55 -10.36 10.96 -6.60
N VAL A 56 -9.77 10.91 -7.80
CA VAL A 56 -10.00 11.91 -8.85
C VAL A 56 -11.48 11.98 -9.24
N ILE A 57 -12.14 10.83 -9.35
CA ILE A 57 -13.59 10.74 -9.62
C ILE A 57 -14.38 11.31 -8.43
N ASP A 58 -14.03 10.91 -7.21
CA ASP A 58 -14.77 11.30 -6.00
C ASP A 58 -14.67 12.80 -5.70
N SER A 59 -13.57 13.44 -6.10
CA SER A 59 -13.31 14.87 -5.86
C SER A 59 -13.57 15.76 -7.07
N GLU A 60 -14.06 15.19 -8.19
CA GLU A 60 -14.30 15.88 -9.47
C GLU A 60 -13.08 16.66 -10.02
N VAL A 61 -11.88 16.15 -9.75
CA VAL A 61 -10.62 16.78 -10.10
C VAL A 61 -10.20 16.40 -11.52
N SER A 62 -9.43 17.26 -12.21
CA SER A 62 -9.09 17.03 -13.62
C SER A 62 -8.03 15.95 -13.85
N ASP A 63 -7.05 15.82 -12.94
CA ASP A 63 -5.96 14.86 -13.06
C ASP A 63 -5.40 14.42 -11.69
N ILE A 64 -4.62 13.33 -11.70
CA ILE A 64 -3.94 12.76 -10.53
C ILE A 64 -3.02 13.79 -9.87
N ASP A 65 -2.33 14.62 -10.65
CA ASP A 65 -1.39 15.62 -10.11
C ASP A 65 -2.12 16.68 -9.28
N GLU A 66 -3.30 17.11 -9.72
CA GLU A 66 -4.15 18.06 -9.00
C GLU A 66 -4.76 17.39 -7.75
N ALA A 67 -5.16 16.13 -7.84
CA ALA A 67 -5.60 15.34 -6.70
C ALA A 67 -4.50 15.21 -5.62
N ILE A 68 -3.25 15.03 -6.04
CA ILE A 68 -2.10 14.99 -5.13
C ILE A 68 -1.88 16.35 -4.46
N ASP A 69 -1.94 17.46 -5.21
CA ASP A 69 -1.80 18.80 -4.65
C ASP A 69 -2.90 19.11 -3.62
N ILE A 70 -4.12 18.67 -3.88
CA ILE A 70 -5.25 18.81 -2.97
C ILE A 70 -5.06 17.99 -1.68
N LEU A 71 -4.58 16.75 -1.78
CA LEU A 71 -4.31 15.89 -0.62
C LEU A 71 -3.14 16.40 0.24
N LEU A 72 -2.13 16.99 -0.39
CA LEU A 72 -0.91 17.42 0.30
C LEU A 72 -0.96 18.87 0.80
N SER A 73 -1.81 19.71 0.20
CA SER A 73 -1.89 21.11 0.58
C SER A 73 -2.92 21.33 1.69
N LYS A 74 -2.61 22.28 2.57
CA LYS A 74 -3.47 22.71 3.67
C LYS A 74 -4.44 23.83 3.27
N LYS A 75 -4.47 24.18 1.98
CA LYS A 75 -5.08 25.43 1.48
C LYS A 75 -6.51 25.27 1.00
N TYR A 76 -6.92 24.06 0.61
CA TYR A 76 -8.27 23.81 0.11
C TYR A 76 -9.14 23.27 1.25
N TYR A 77 -9.72 24.19 2.02
CA TYR A 77 -10.79 23.83 2.97
C TYR A 77 -12.12 24.03 2.24
N ASP A 78 -12.63 22.94 1.70
CA ASP A 78 -13.95 22.86 1.07
C ASP A 78 -14.72 21.71 1.71
N THR A 79 -15.99 21.96 2.03
CA THR A 79 -16.84 21.00 2.74
C THR A 79 -17.09 19.77 1.87
N ASP A 80 -17.23 19.97 0.56
CA ASP A 80 -17.46 18.89 -0.39
C ASP A 80 -16.18 18.05 -0.59
N LEU A 81 -15.01 18.69 -0.53
CA LEU A 81 -13.73 18.01 -0.60
C LEU A 81 -13.43 17.16 0.65
N GLU A 82 -13.75 17.66 1.84
CA GLU A 82 -13.59 16.88 3.08
C GLU A 82 -14.54 15.67 3.09
N GLN A 83 -15.77 15.82 2.59
CA GLN A 83 -16.67 14.67 2.37
C GLN A 83 -16.09 13.66 1.38
N ALA A 84 -15.49 14.12 0.28
CA ALA A 84 -14.83 13.25 -0.69
C ALA A 84 -13.64 12.50 -0.07
N LYS A 85 -12.82 13.16 0.76
CA LYS A 85 -11.72 12.52 1.50
C LYS A 85 -12.23 11.46 2.48
N ASP A 86 -13.29 11.75 3.22
CA ASP A 86 -13.89 10.80 4.16
C ASP A 86 -14.46 9.58 3.44
N MET A 87 -15.22 9.80 2.35
CA MET A 87 -15.76 8.72 1.52
C MET A 87 -14.67 7.87 0.88
N HIS A 88 -13.59 8.50 0.44
CA HIS A 88 -12.43 7.80 -0.12
C HIS A 88 -11.68 6.98 0.94
N GLY A 89 -11.53 7.51 2.15
CA GLY A 89 -10.93 6.82 3.29
C GLY A 89 -11.73 5.60 3.78
N LEU A 90 -13.04 5.59 3.54
CA LEU A 90 -13.93 4.47 3.87
C LEU A 90 -13.90 3.34 2.83
N ARG A 91 -13.27 3.53 1.65
CA ARG A 91 -13.15 2.46 0.65
C ARG A 91 -12.20 1.36 1.13
N LEU A 92 -12.74 0.15 1.20
CA LEU A 92 -11.96 -1.07 1.42
C LEU A 92 -11.23 -1.44 0.13
N TYR A 93 -9.92 -1.22 0.14
CA TYR A 93 -9.02 -1.56 -0.96
C TYR A 93 -8.30 -2.90 -0.76
N ASP A 94 -8.83 -3.78 0.07
CA ASP A 94 -8.17 -5.02 0.46
C ASP A 94 -7.95 -5.94 -0.75
N GLU A 95 -6.70 -5.96 -1.24
CA GLU A 95 -6.23 -6.93 -2.22
C GLU A 95 -5.93 -8.29 -1.57
N GLU A 96 -5.78 -8.36 -0.24
CA GLU A 96 -5.57 -9.62 0.50
C GLU A 96 -6.87 -10.41 0.74
N GLU A 97 -8.03 -9.76 0.83
CA GLU A 97 -9.31 -10.47 0.99
C GLU A 97 -9.75 -11.22 -0.28
N THR A 98 -9.08 -10.99 -1.42
CA THR A 98 -9.58 -11.47 -2.72
C THR A 98 -9.40 -12.97 -2.92
N TYR A 99 -8.27 -13.59 -2.53
CA TYR A 99 -8.04 -15.01 -2.84
C TYR A 99 -8.98 -15.94 -2.06
N LEU A 100 -9.02 -15.80 -0.73
CA LEU A 100 -9.87 -16.64 0.11
C LEU A 100 -11.35 -16.38 -0.21
N ARG A 101 -11.78 -15.13 -0.42
CA ARG A 101 -13.17 -14.86 -0.83
C ARG A 101 -13.50 -15.46 -2.19
N ASN A 102 -12.62 -15.33 -3.19
CA ASN A 102 -12.84 -15.91 -4.51
C ASN A 102 -12.93 -17.44 -4.44
N LEU A 103 -12.06 -18.07 -3.65
CA LEU A 103 -12.11 -19.50 -3.38
C LEU A 103 -13.41 -19.91 -2.68
N LEU A 104 -13.82 -19.20 -1.63
CA LEU A 104 -15.08 -19.49 -0.92
C LEU A 104 -16.30 -19.27 -1.82
N ASN A 105 -16.23 -18.32 -2.75
CA ASN A 105 -17.28 -18.01 -3.72
C ASN A 105 -17.43 -19.04 -4.84
N SER A 106 -16.34 -19.69 -5.27
CA SER A 106 -16.39 -20.78 -6.26
C SER A 106 -16.88 -22.11 -5.68
N LEU A 107 -16.88 -22.24 -4.35
CA LEU A 107 -17.29 -23.47 -3.66
C LEU A 107 -18.79 -23.54 -3.38
N THR A 108 -19.30 -24.77 -3.31
CA THR A 108 -20.70 -25.01 -2.91
C THR A 108 -20.94 -24.55 -1.46
N ARG A 109 -22.19 -24.23 -1.12
CA ARG A 109 -22.56 -23.79 0.25
C ARG A 109 -22.15 -24.81 1.32
N ARG A 110 -22.17 -26.11 1.00
CA ARG A 110 -21.76 -27.19 1.91
C ARG A 110 -20.26 -27.17 2.15
N ASP A 111 -19.47 -27.03 1.09
CA ASP A 111 -18.01 -27.01 1.16
C ASP A 111 -17.50 -25.73 1.85
N ARG A 112 -18.15 -24.60 1.57
CA ARG A 112 -17.87 -23.33 2.27
C ARG A 112 -18.02 -23.47 3.78
N LYS A 113 -19.14 -24.03 4.26
CA LYS A 113 -19.38 -24.29 5.70
C LYS A 113 -18.35 -25.25 6.30
N ARG A 114 -17.88 -26.22 5.51
CA ARG A 114 -16.85 -27.18 5.96
C ARG A 114 -15.51 -26.48 6.14
N ILE A 115 -15.08 -25.69 5.16
CA ILE A 115 -13.84 -24.89 5.25
C ILE A 115 -13.91 -23.88 6.40
N GLU A 116 -15.04 -23.18 6.55
CA GLU A 116 -15.25 -22.24 7.66
C GLU A 116 -15.07 -22.93 9.02
N LYS A 117 -15.61 -24.15 9.17
CA LYS A 117 -15.47 -24.97 10.37
C LYS A 117 -14.02 -25.39 10.61
N GLU A 118 -13.30 -25.83 9.57
CA GLU A 118 -11.88 -26.23 9.67
C GLU A 118 -10.99 -25.05 10.05
N ILE A 119 -11.19 -23.87 9.42
CA ILE A 119 -10.46 -22.64 9.77
C ILE A 119 -10.71 -22.26 11.23
N ARG A 120 -11.97 -22.32 11.67
CA ARG A 120 -12.34 -22.05 13.07
C ARG A 120 -11.65 -23.01 14.04
N GLN A 121 -11.60 -24.30 13.71
CA GLN A 121 -10.92 -25.31 14.53
C GLN A 121 -9.40 -25.09 14.57
N ALA A 122 -8.77 -24.81 13.43
CA ALA A 122 -7.34 -24.54 13.34
C ALA A 122 -6.95 -23.28 14.13
N PHE A 123 -7.77 -22.23 14.08
CA PHE A 123 -7.57 -21.03 14.87
C PHE A 123 -7.66 -21.31 16.38
N LEU A 124 -8.71 -22.03 16.82
CA LEU A 124 -8.86 -22.42 18.22
C LEU A 124 -7.69 -23.28 18.70
N ALA A 125 -7.22 -24.22 17.88
CA ALA A 125 -6.07 -25.06 18.18
C ALA A 125 -4.77 -24.25 18.27
N GLY A 126 -4.50 -23.37 17.30
CA GLY A 126 -3.32 -22.50 17.28
C GLY A 126 -3.30 -21.51 18.45
N TRP A 127 -4.45 -20.91 18.77
CA TRP A 127 -4.59 -20.03 19.93
C TRP A 127 -4.38 -20.77 21.26
N SER A 128 -4.96 -21.97 21.39
CA SER A 128 -4.77 -22.82 22.58
C SER A 128 -3.33 -23.28 22.75
N ALA A 129 -2.61 -23.53 21.63
CA ALA A 129 -1.19 -23.86 21.64
C ALA A 129 -0.31 -22.65 22.02
N ALA A 130 -0.62 -21.47 21.47
CA ALA A 130 0.14 -20.24 21.72
C ALA A 130 -0.03 -19.68 23.16
N LYS A 131 -1.19 -19.90 23.79
CA LYS A 131 -1.52 -19.37 25.13
C LYS A 131 -1.30 -20.35 26.29
N ARG A 132 -0.47 -21.39 26.11
CA ARG A 132 -0.18 -22.37 27.17
C ARG A 132 0.38 -21.80 28.49
N SER A 133 0.81 -20.53 28.58
CA SER A 133 1.47 -20.01 29.80
C SER A 133 0.84 -18.83 30.55
N ARG A 134 -0.28 -18.21 30.13
CA ARG A 134 -0.84 -17.08 30.89
C ARG A 134 -2.37 -17.12 31.00
N THR A 135 -2.81 -17.54 32.18
CA THR A 135 -4.11 -17.30 32.82
C THR A 135 -5.34 -17.51 31.93
N LYS A 136 -5.92 -18.71 32.00
CA LYS A 136 -7.16 -19.09 31.32
C LYS A 136 -8.35 -18.30 31.87
N LYS A 137 -8.80 -17.25 31.17
CA LYS A 137 -10.19 -16.78 31.30
C LYS A 137 -11.08 -17.70 30.44
N ALA A 138 -12.07 -18.35 31.06
CA ALA A 138 -13.05 -19.16 30.34
C ALA A 138 -13.81 -18.29 29.32
N GLY A 139 -14.08 -18.83 28.12
CA GLY A 139 -14.82 -18.13 27.05
C GLY A 139 -14.03 -17.10 26.22
N ALA A 140 -12.79 -16.75 26.58
CA ALA A 140 -12.01 -15.77 25.85
C ALA A 140 -11.65 -16.21 24.40
N ASN A 141 -11.50 -17.52 24.18
CA ASN A 141 -11.20 -18.08 22.86
C ASN A 141 -12.38 -17.99 21.90
N GLU A 142 -13.58 -18.32 22.41
CA GLU A 142 -14.82 -18.28 21.63
C GLU A 142 -15.14 -16.85 21.21
N SER A 143 -14.98 -15.90 22.14
CA SER A 143 -15.16 -14.47 21.85
C SER A 143 -14.16 -13.91 20.82
N ALA A 144 -12.88 -14.32 20.88
CA ALA A 144 -11.87 -13.89 19.90
C ALA A 144 -12.15 -14.47 18.49
N VAL A 145 -12.58 -15.73 18.42
CA VAL A 145 -13.02 -16.36 17.18
C VAL A 145 -14.24 -15.63 16.62
N GLU A 146 -15.27 -15.41 17.42
CA GLU A 146 -16.46 -14.68 16.98
C GLU A 146 -16.13 -13.28 16.49
N SER A 147 -15.23 -12.56 17.18
CA SER A 147 -14.78 -11.24 16.75
C SER A 147 -14.02 -11.26 15.42
N TYR A 148 -13.16 -12.26 15.18
CA TYR A 148 -12.47 -12.43 13.91
C TYR A 148 -13.48 -12.69 12.78
N PHE A 149 -14.35 -13.68 12.96
CA PHE A 149 -15.36 -14.03 11.96
C PHE A 149 -16.38 -12.90 11.71
N ALA A 150 -16.77 -12.15 12.74
CA ALA A 150 -17.64 -10.98 12.59
C ALA A 150 -16.98 -9.88 11.74
N LYS A 151 -15.66 -9.69 11.89
CA LYS A 151 -14.90 -8.69 11.15
C LYS A 151 -14.59 -9.11 9.71
N THR A 152 -14.36 -10.41 9.45
CA THR A 152 -13.92 -10.89 8.12
C THR A 152 -15.07 -11.41 7.23
N ILE A 153 -16.18 -11.92 7.82
CA ILE A 153 -17.22 -12.64 7.06
C ILE A 153 -18.59 -11.93 7.08
N LYS A 154 -18.92 -11.14 8.11
CA LYS A 154 -20.28 -10.60 8.29
C LYS A 154 -20.56 -9.28 7.56
N GLU A 155 -19.59 -8.66 6.90
CA GLU A 155 -19.83 -7.36 6.24
C GLU A 155 -20.67 -7.41 4.96
N LYS A 156 -21.26 -8.55 4.55
CA LYS A 156 -22.23 -8.56 3.44
C LYS A 156 -23.14 -9.80 3.40
N TYR A 157 -23.94 -9.95 4.45
CA TYR A 157 -25.30 -10.50 4.34
C TYR A 157 -26.26 -9.64 5.16
#